data_AF-A0A2V9YB48-F1
#
_entry.id   AF-A0A2V9YB48-F1
#
_cell.length_a   1.000
_cell.length_b   1.000
_cell.length_c   1.000
_cell.angle_alpha   90.00
_cell.angle_beta   90.00
_cell.angle_gamma   90.00
#
_symmetry.space_group_name_H-M   'P 1'
#
loop_
_entity.id
_entity.type
_entity.pdbx_description
1 polymer ?
#
loop_
_entity_poly.entity_id
_entity_poly.type
_entity_poly.pdbx_seq_one_letter_code
_entity_poly.pdbx_strand_id
1 'polypeptide(L)'
;MNNAGKMGARWLAVSLLVGAAIAGSAPGYHLVKTYKLGGEGSWDYLTLDTATRHLYISRATHVVVIDADSGKSVGEIADTPGVHGIALAPDLDRGFTSNGREAAVSIFDPKTLKT
;
A
#
# COMPACT_ATOMS: atom_id res chain seq x y z
N MET A 1 -13.91 26.38 -80.40
CA MET A 1 -15.21 25.77 -80.06
C MET A 1 -14.94 24.40 -79.44
N ASN A 2 -15.19 24.32 -78.13
CA ASN A 2 -15.49 23.18 -77.27
C ASN A 2 -14.63 21.91 -77.40
N ASN A 3 -13.58 21.86 -76.58
CA ASN A 3 -12.79 20.66 -76.30
C ASN A 3 -13.60 19.72 -75.38
N ALA A 4 -13.69 18.46 -75.79
CA ALA A 4 -14.52 17.42 -75.18
C ALA A 4 -14.18 17.18 -73.70
N GLY A 5 -15.20 17.23 -72.85
CA GLY A 5 -15.10 16.96 -71.41
C GLY A 5 -14.71 15.50 -71.14
N LYS A 6 -13.49 15.30 -70.67
CA LYS A 6 -13.07 14.02 -70.08
C LYS A 6 -13.60 13.95 -68.65
N MET A 7 -14.43 12.94 -68.40
CA MET A 7 -14.88 12.53 -67.06
C MET A 7 -13.69 12.34 -66.13
N GLY A 8 -13.49 13.27 -65.20
CA GLY A 8 -12.58 13.10 -64.08
C GLY A 8 -13.29 12.28 -63.00
N ALA A 9 -12.92 11.02 -62.84
CA ALA A 9 -13.33 10.20 -61.71
C ALA A 9 -12.83 10.86 -60.42
N ARG A 10 -13.74 11.42 -59.62
CA ARG A 10 -13.43 11.97 -58.29
C ARG A 10 -13.28 10.81 -57.32
N TRP A 11 -12.03 10.37 -57.11
CA TRP A 11 -11.68 9.53 -55.98
C TRP A 11 -11.68 10.38 -54.72
N LEU A 12 -12.71 10.23 -53.88
CA LEU A 12 -12.72 10.83 -52.56
C LEU A 12 -11.87 9.95 -51.63
N ALA A 13 -10.57 10.23 -51.54
CA ALA A 13 -9.72 9.62 -50.54
C ALA A 13 -10.03 10.25 -49.18
N VAL A 14 -10.85 9.57 -48.38
CA VAL A 14 -11.06 9.93 -46.97
C VAL A 14 -9.86 9.41 -46.18
N SER A 15 -8.90 10.28 -45.90
CA SER A 15 -7.80 9.97 -45.01
C SER A 15 -8.33 9.89 -43.57
N LEU A 16 -8.42 8.68 -43.02
CA LEU A 16 -8.68 8.47 -41.60
C LEU A 16 -7.43 8.91 -40.82
N LEU A 17 -7.48 10.11 -40.21
CA LEU A 17 -6.54 10.50 -39.17
C LEU A 17 -6.85 9.68 -37.91
N VAL A 18 -6.18 8.54 -37.76
CA VAL A 18 -6.14 7.82 -36.49
C VAL A 18 -5.26 8.62 -35.54
N GLY A 19 -5.88 9.52 -34.78
CA GLY A 19 -5.23 10.15 -33.64
C GLY A 19 -4.91 9.08 -32.61
N ALA A 20 -3.66 8.64 -32.55
CA ALA A 20 -3.18 7.83 -31.43
C ALA A 20 -3.29 8.69 -30.17
N ALA A 21 -4.29 8.39 -29.32
CA ALA A 21 -4.36 8.94 -27.99
C ALA A 21 -3.10 8.47 -27.24
N ILE A 22 -2.16 9.38 -27.01
CA ILE A 22 -1.02 9.13 -26.13
C ILE A 22 -1.60 9.13 -24.71
N ALA A 23 -2.04 7.96 -24.25
CA ALA A 23 -2.36 7.77 -22.85
C ALA A 23 -1.05 7.91 -22.07
N GLY A 24 -0.81 9.09 -21.48
CA GLY A 24 0.31 9.29 -20.58
C GLY A 24 0.17 8.30 -19.43
N SER A 25 1.16 7.41 -19.25
CA SER A 25 1.18 6.53 -18.10
C SER A 25 1.22 7.40 -16.85
N ALA A 26 0.16 7.40 -16.04
CA ALA A 26 0.27 7.86 -14.67
C ALA A 26 1.46 7.14 -14.04
N PRO A 27 2.34 7.82 -13.28
CA PRO A 27 3.47 7.16 -12.65
C PRO A 27 2.95 5.98 -11.82
N GLY A 28 3.22 4.78 -12.31
CA GLY A 28 2.73 3.54 -11.71
C GLY A 28 3.58 3.18 -10.49
N TYR A 29 2.97 2.47 -9.54
CA TYR A 29 3.75 1.79 -8.51
C TYR A 29 4.60 0.70 -9.16
N HIS A 30 5.86 0.61 -8.74
CA HIS A 30 6.72 -0.52 -9.03
C HIS A 30 7.25 -1.09 -7.72
N LEU A 31 7.51 -2.40 -7.73
CA LEU A 31 8.08 -3.07 -6.57
C LEU A 31 9.51 -2.58 -6.37
N VAL A 32 9.77 -1.92 -5.24
CA VAL A 32 11.11 -1.46 -4.87
C VAL A 32 11.84 -2.49 -4.01
N LYS A 33 11.11 -3.24 -3.18
CA LYS A 33 11.69 -4.20 -2.24
C LYS A 33 10.63 -5.16 -1.72
N THR A 34 11.05 -6.39 -1.44
CA THR A 34 10.25 -7.42 -0.76
C THR A 34 10.96 -7.83 0.52
N TYR A 35 10.26 -7.75 1.65
CA TYR A 35 10.71 -8.32 2.91
C TYR A 35 9.97 -9.62 3.17
N LYS A 36 10.71 -10.73 3.23
CA LYS A 36 10.15 -12.00 3.67
C LYS A 36 10.19 -12.01 5.20
N LEU A 37 9.04 -11.85 5.85
CA LEU A 37 8.94 -11.98 7.29
C LEU A 37 8.58 -13.42 7.66
N GLY A 38 9.25 -13.95 8.68
CA GLY A 38 8.94 -15.25 9.27
C GLY A 38 7.85 -15.16 10.34
N GLY A 39 7.85 -16.13 11.24
CA GLY A 39 6.93 -16.18 12.38
C GLY A 39 5.62 -16.92 12.10
N GLU A 40 4.88 -17.21 13.17
CA GLU A 40 3.64 -17.99 13.13
C GLU A 40 2.39 -17.09 13.17
N GLY A 41 1.27 -17.60 12.65
CA GLY A 41 -0.02 -16.91 12.61
C GLY A 41 -0.36 -16.24 11.28
N SER A 42 -1.62 -15.85 11.13
CA SER A 42 -2.11 -15.03 10.01
C SER A 42 -1.71 -13.56 10.18
N TRP A 43 -1.75 -12.81 9.08
CA TRP A 43 -1.59 -11.35 9.07
C TRP A 43 -2.95 -10.69 8.93
N ASP A 44 -3.07 -9.45 9.44
CA ASP A 44 -4.22 -8.58 9.16
C ASP A 44 -3.73 -7.18 8.74
N TYR A 45 -4.02 -6.11 9.50
CA TYR A 45 -3.60 -4.76 9.17
C TYR A 45 -2.13 -4.45 9.46
N LEU A 46 -1.66 -3.42 8.72
CA LEU A 46 -0.36 -2.79 8.82
C LEU A 46 -0.54 -1.33 9.24
N THR A 47 0.36 -0.82 10.09
CA THR A 47 0.37 0.59 10.49
C THR A 47 1.79 1.10 10.47
N LEU A 48 2.05 2.19 9.73
CA LEU A 48 3.36 2.78 9.61
C LEU A 48 3.46 4.02 10.51
N ASP A 49 4.40 4.01 11.44
CA ASP A 49 4.88 5.22 12.08
C ASP A 49 5.91 5.88 11.13
N THR A 50 5.53 7.01 10.56
CA THR A 50 6.40 7.74 9.63
C THR A 50 7.56 8.43 10.32
N ALA A 51 7.46 8.75 11.62
CA ALA A 51 8.51 9.44 12.36
C ALA A 51 9.64 8.50 12.74
N THR A 52 9.31 7.30 13.24
CA THR A 52 10.30 6.29 13.65
C THR A 52 10.65 5.30 12.55
N ARG A 53 9.90 5.31 11.43
CA ARG A 53 9.97 4.29 10.36
C ARG A 53 9.60 2.87 10.83
N HIS A 54 8.96 2.73 11.99
CA HIS A 54 8.46 1.45 12.45
C HIS A 54 7.17 1.05 11.73
N LEU A 55 7.15 -0.14 11.14
CA LEU A 55 5.97 -0.77 10.58
C LEU A 55 5.45 -1.82 11.55
N TYR A 56 4.27 -1.57 12.10
CA TYR A 56 3.52 -2.47 12.97
C TYR A 56 2.69 -3.41 12.11
N ILE A 57 2.77 -4.71 12.41
CA ILE A 57 2.20 -5.79 11.63
C ILE A 57 1.41 -6.68 12.58
N SER A 58 0.09 -6.63 12.48
CA SER A 58 -0.76 -7.51 13.28
C SER A 58 -0.56 -8.97 12.90
N ARG A 59 -0.47 -9.82 13.92
CA ARG A 59 -0.40 -11.28 13.83
C ARG A 59 -1.46 -11.84 14.76
N ALA A 60 -1.98 -13.03 14.48
CA ALA A 60 -3.10 -13.62 15.23
C ALA A 60 -3.03 -13.51 16.78
N THR A 61 -1.84 -13.44 17.38
CA THR A 61 -1.64 -13.35 18.84
C THR A 61 -0.76 -12.21 19.33
N HIS A 62 -0.11 -11.46 18.44
CA HIS A 62 0.93 -10.47 18.77
C HIS A 62 1.05 -9.45 17.63
N VAL A 63 1.83 -8.38 17.84
CA VAL A 63 2.21 -7.45 16.77
C VAL A 63 3.71 -7.56 16.55
N VAL A 64 4.14 -7.79 15.31
CA VAL A 64 5.55 -7.68 14.92
C VAL A 64 5.84 -6.24 14.51
N VAL A 65 6.97 -5.70 14.91
CA VAL A 65 7.45 -4.38 14.50
C VAL A 65 8.75 -4.52 13.75
N ILE A 66 8.81 -3.95 12.55
CA ILE A 66 10.03 -3.89 11.75
C ILE A 66 10.40 -2.47 11.40
N ASP A 67 11.67 -2.23 11.11
CA ASP A 67 12.13 -1.02 10.45
C ASP A 67 11.74 -1.09 8.96
N ALA A 68 10.98 -0.12 8.48
CA ALA A 68 10.38 -0.16 7.15
C ALA A 68 11.41 0.00 6.00
N ASP A 69 12.57 0.60 6.27
CA ASP A 69 13.58 0.91 5.25
C ASP A 69 14.60 -0.23 5.08
N SER A 70 14.88 -0.97 6.15
CA SER A 70 15.80 -2.11 6.17
C SER A 70 15.10 -3.47 6.21
N GLY A 71 13.87 -3.53 6.72
CA GLY A 71 13.10 -4.75 6.97
C GLY A 71 13.55 -5.53 8.20
N LYS A 72 14.44 -4.96 9.03
CA LYS A 72 14.94 -5.61 10.24
C LYS A 72 13.90 -5.57 11.35
N SER A 73 13.86 -6.63 12.17
CA SER A 73 13.00 -6.65 13.36
C SER A 73 13.43 -5.57 14.35
N VAL A 74 12.45 -4.84 14.86
CA VAL A 74 12.56 -3.87 15.95
C VAL A 74 12.12 -4.52 17.26
N GLY A 75 11.11 -5.39 17.20
CA GLY A 75 10.60 -6.12 18.35
C GLY A 75 9.16 -6.57 18.13
N GLU A 76 8.50 -6.95 19.22
CA GLU A 76 7.13 -7.46 19.21
C GLU A 76 6.32 -6.90 20.39
N ILE A 77 5.02 -6.72 20.19
CA ILE A 77 4.03 -6.48 21.25
C ILE A 77 3.34 -7.82 21.48
N ALA A 78 3.63 -8.45 22.61
CA ALA A 78 3.08 -9.75 22.98
C ALA A 78 1.65 -9.65 23.53
N ASP A 79 0.99 -10.80 23.69
CA ASP A 79 -0.29 -10.95 24.40
C ASP A 79 -1.41 -10.05 23.87
N THR A 80 -1.55 -10.00 22.54
CA THR A 80 -2.66 -9.32 21.85
C THR A 80 -3.49 -10.33 21.06
N PRO A 81 -4.22 -11.25 21.72
CA PRO A 81 -4.94 -12.32 21.05
C PRO A 81 -6.08 -11.80 20.17
N GLY A 82 -6.02 -12.16 18.89
CA GLY A 82 -6.95 -11.67 17.88
C GLY A 82 -6.74 -10.21 17.53
N VAL A 83 -5.50 -9.69 17.59
CA VAL A 83 -5.23 -8.31 17.16
C VAL A 83 -5.53 -8.13 15.67
N HIS A 84 -6.24 -7.04 15.36
CA HIS A 84 -6.55 -6.62 13.98
C HIS A 84 -5.78 -5.35 13.59
N GLY A 85 -6.02 -4.26 14.31
CA GLY A 85 -5.45 -2.94 14.01
C GLY A 85 -4.57 -2.42 15.13
N ILE A 86 -3.67 -1.51 14.74
CA ILE A 86 -2.82 -0.72 15.62
C ILE A 86 -3.15 0.75 15.38
N ALA A 87 -3.36 1.52 16.45
CA ALA A 87 -3.50 2.97 16.38
C ALA A 87 -2.40 3.62 17.22
N LEU A 88 -1.76 4.65 16.68
CA LEU A 88 -0.69 5.39 17.35
C LEU A 88 -1.19 6.79 17.74
N ALA A 89 -0.88 7.21 18.97
CA ALA A 89 -1.12 8.55 19.49
C ALA A 89 0.22 9.16 19.94
N PRO A 90 1.02 9.72 19.01
CA PRO A 90 2.36 10.22 19.31
C PRO A 90 2.37 11.30 20.39
N ASP A 91 1.39 12.20 20.38
CA ASP A 91 1.27 13.29 21.37
C ASP A 91 1.06 12.79 22.81
N LEU A 92 0.68 11.52 22.97
CA LEU A 92 0.48 10.87 24.27
C LEU A 92 1.59 9.86 24.60
N ASP A 93 2.56 9.65 23.70
CA ASP A 93 3.51 8.55 23.76
C ASP A 93 2.80 7.19 23.99
N ARG A 94 1.69 6.93 23.27
CA ARG A 94 0.90 5.70 23.41
C ARG A 94 0.56 5.08 22.06
N GLY A 95 0.47 3.76 22.05
CA GLY A 95 -0.16 2.98 20.99
C GLY A 95 -1.28 2.11 21.55
N PHE A 96 -2.16 1.65 20.67
CA PHE A 96 -3.33 0.85 21.01
C PHE A 96 -3.48 -0.32 20.06
N THR A 97 -3.91 -1.48 20.55
CA THR A 97 -4.23 -2.66 19.73
C THR A 97 -5.67 -3.09 19.94
N SER A 98 -6.37 -3.48 18.87
CA SER A 98 -7.74 -4.00 18.94
C SER A 98 -7.73 -5.54 19.03
N ASN A 99 -7.90 -6.10 20.22
CA ASN A 99 -7.75 -7.53 20.51
C ASN A 99 -9.12 -8.23 20.45
N GLY A 100 -9.49 -8.71 19.25
CA GLY A 100 -10.83 -9.25 18.98
C GLY A 100 -11.16 -10.53 19.74
N ARG A 101 -10.17 -11.36 20.09
CA ARG A 101 -10.43 -12.62 20.80
C ARG A 101 -10.74 -12.42 22.28
N GLU A 102 -10.25 -11.34 22.87
CA GLU A 102 -10.53 -10.96 24.26
C GLU A 102 -11.59 -9.87 24.39
N ALA A 103 -12.09 -9.33 23.27
CA ALA A 103 -12.97 -8.16 23.24
C ALA A 103 -12.39 -6.97 24.03
N ALA A 104 -11.10 -6.71 23.85
CA ALA A 104 -10.34 -5.72 24.61
C ALA A 104 -9.51 -4.80 23.71
N VAL A 105 -9.05 -3.70 24.29
CA VAL A 105 -8.00 -2.84 23.73
C VAL A 105 -6.82 -2.84 24.69
N SER A 106 -5.63 -3.16 24.21
CA SER A 106 -4.39 -2.94 24.97
C SER A 106 -3.82 -1.58 24.64
N ILE A 107 -3.22 -0.94 25.65
CA ILE A 107 -2.38 0.24 25.48
C ILE A 107 -0.93 -0.26 25.53
N PHE A 108 -0.05 0.26 24.69
CA PHE A 108 1.38 -0.02 24.77
C PHE A 108 2.23 1.26 24.66
N ASP A 109 3.46 1.19 25.15
CA ASP A 109 4.48 2.20 24.96
C ASP A 109 5.20 1.97 23.61
N PRO A 110 5.15 2.90 22.64
CA PRO A 110 5.74 2.70 21.31
C PRO A 110 7.27 2.60 21.27
N LYS A 111 7.96 3.05 22.32
CA LYS A 111 9.43 3.02 22.44
C LYS A 111 9.91 1.69 22.99
N THR A 112 9.15 1.09 23.91
CA THR A 112 9.52 -0.18 24.57
C THR A 112 8.74 -1.38 24.05
N LEU A 113 7.63 -1.16 23.35
CA LEU A 113 6.69 -2.15 22.82
C LEU A 113 5.99 -2.99 23.90
N LYS A 114 5.92 -2.48 25.14
CA LYS A 114 5.27 -3.16 26.26
C LYS A 114 3.87 -2.60 26.52
N THR A 115 2.93 -3.50 26.80
CA THR A 115 1.59 -3.20 27.33
C THR A 115 1.60 -2.97 28.82
#